data_AF-A0A455U6V0-F1
#
_entry.id   AF-A0A455U6V0-F1
#
_cell.length_a   1.000
_cell.length_b   1.000
_cell.length_c   1.000
_cell.angle_alpha   90.00
_cell.angle_beta   90.00
_cell.angle_gamma   90.00
#
_symmetry.space_group_name_H-M   'P 1'
#
loop_
_entity.id
_entity.type
_entity.pdbx_description
1 polymer ?
#
loop_
_entity_poly.entity_id
_entity_poly.type
_entity_poly.pdbx_seq_one_letter_code
_entity_poly.pdbx_strand_id
1 'polypeptide(L)' 'MLKQAAIKRLIEPDEVAQLVVYLASDAAGAVTGSSFNIDLGWTAH' A
#
# COMPACT_ATOMS: atom_id res chain seq x y z
N MET A 1 -17.39 6.33 -7.55
CA MET A 1 -16.42 6.30 -6.42
C MET A 1 -14.99 5.89 -6.84
N LEU A 2 -14.72 5.37 -8.05
CA LEU A 2 -13.37 4.89 -8.45
C LEU A 2 -12.72 5.69 -9.61
N LYS A 3 -13.11 6.97 -9.79
CA LYS A 3 -12.66 7.75 -10.96
C LYS A 3 -11.13 7.91 -10.97
N GLN A 4 -10.53 8.19 -9.81
CA GLN A 4 -9.10 8.49 -9.68
C GLN A 4 -8.22 7.25 -9.50
N ALA A 5 -8.71 6.16 -8.89
CA ALA A 5 -7.94 4.93 -8.75
C ALA A 5 -7.51 4.38 -10.11
N ALA A 6 -6.24 4.07 -10.33
CA ALA A 6 -5.77 3.44 -11.55
C ALA A 6 -6.34 2.02 -11.68
N ILE A 7 -6.37 1.29 -10.56
CA ILE A 7 -6.94 -0.05 -10.47
C ILE A 7 -8.41 0.07 -10.02
N LYS A 8 -9.35 -0.34 -10.88
CA LYS A 8 -10.80 -0.07 -10.71
C LYS A 8 -11.51 -1.06 -9.78
N ARG A 9 -11.04 -1.14 -8.54
CA ARG A 9 -11.72 -1.86 -7.45
C ARG A 9 -11.48 -1.17 -6.11
N LEU A 10 -12.09 -1.70 -5.05
CA LEU A 10 -11.71 -1.35 -3.69
C LEU A 10 -10.51 -2.19 -3.26
N ILE A 11 -9.73 -1.62 -2.34
CA ILE A 11 -8.63 -2.33 -1.68
C ILE A 11 -9.21 -3.32 -0.67
N GLU A 12 -8.61 -4.50 -0.58
CA GLU A 12 -8.97 -5.49 0.44
C GLU A 12 -8.06 -5.37 1.68
N PRO A 13 -8.56 -5.69 2.90
CA PRO A 13 -7.77 -5.58 4.13
C PRO A 13 -6.49 -6.42 4.12
N ASP A 14 -6.49 -7.58 3.45
CA ASP A 14 -5.32 -8.46 3.39
C ASP A 14 -4.17 -7.84 2.58
N GLU A 15 -4.45 -7.00 1.59
CA GLU A 15 -3.43 -6.29 0.82
C GLU A 15 -2.69 -5.26 1.68
N VAL A 16 -3.40 -4.60 2.60
CA VAL A 16 -2.79 -3.72 3.61
C VAL A 16 -1.97 -4.56 4.60
N ALA A 17 -2.52 -5.68 5.07
CA ALA A 17 -1.85 -6.57 6.02
C ALA A 17 -0.53 -7.12 5.47
N GLN A 18 -0.46 -7.43 4.17
CA GLN A 18 0.77 -7.92 3.54
C GLN A 18 1.91 -6.88 3.61
N LEU A 19 1.62 -5.59 3.38
CA LEU A 19 2.65 -4.56 3.55
C LEU A 19 3.07 -4.44 5.02
N VAL A 20 2.12 -4.53 5.96
CA VAL A 20 2.43 -4.51 7.40
C VAL A 20 3.33 -5.69 7.78
N VAL A 21 3.05 -6.89 7.28
CA VAL A 21 3.88 -8.09 7.51
C VAL A 21 5.29 -7.90 6.97
N TYR A 22 5.44 -7.33 5.76
CA TYR A 22 6.75 -7.00 5.21
C TYR A 22 7.49 -5.99 6.10
N LEU A 23 6.85 -4.87 6.45
CA LEU A 23 7.45 -3.80 7.26
C LEU A 23 7.82 -4.25 8.68
N ALA A 24 7.11 -5.22 9.23
CA ALA A 24 7.40 -5.81 10.54
C ALA A 24 8.49 -6.92 10.50
N SER A 25 8.98 -7.28 9.31
CA SER A 25 9.97 -8.34 9.13
C SER A 25 11.40 -7.80 8.97
N ASP A 26 12.38 -8.68 9.17
CA ASP A 26 13.80 -8.35 8.94
C ASP A 26 14.09 -7.91 7.49
N ALA A 27 13.26 -8.32 6.52
CA ALA A 27 13.42 -7.93 5.12
C ALA A 27 13.20 -6.43 4.88
N ALA A 28 12.52 -5.74 5.79
CA ALA A 28 12.33 -4.30 5.76
C ALA A 28 13.36 -3.55 6.62
N GLY A 29 14.45 -4.19 7.07
CA GLY A 29 15.41 -3.60 8.01
C GLY A 29 16.08 -2.28 7.55
N ALA A 30 16.08 -1.98 6.25
CA ALA A 30 16.57 -0.72 5.69
C ALA A 30 15.45 0.32 5.41
N VAL A 31 14.19 -0.04 5.62
CA VAL A 31 13.02 0.78 5.32
C VAL A 31 12.58 1.49 6.61
N THR A 32 12.88 2.77 6.73
CA THR A 32 12.51 3.60 7.89
C THR A 32 12.19 5.03 7.47
N GLY A 33 11.47 5.77 8.33
CA GLY A 33 11.14 7.19 8.12
C GLY A 33 10.30 7.48 6.86
N SER A 34 9.64 6.47 6.30
CA SER A 34 8.92 6.55 5.02
C SER A 34 7.43 6.28 5.19
N SER A 35 6.61 6.91 4.35
CA SER A 35 5.18 6.65 4.24
C SER A 35 4.89 5.94 2.92
N PHE A 36 4.18 4.81 2.98
CA PHE A 36 3.83 4.02 1.80
C PHE A 36 2.36 4.21 1.45
N ASN A 37 2.08 4.54 0.19
CA ASN A 37 0.70 4.61 -0.31
C ASN A 37 0.23 3.21 -0.73
N ILE A 38 -0.94 2.81 -0.23
CA ILE A 38 -1.65 1.60 -0.66
C ILE A 38 -3.07 2.01 -1.04
N ASP A 39 -3.21 2.58 -2.23
CA ASP A 39 -4.42 3.33 -2.62
C ASP A 39 -4.91 3.00 -4.03
N LEU A 40 -4.42 1.90 -4.61
CA LEU A 40 -4.76 1.47 -5.97
C LEU A 40 -4.44 2.52 -7.05
N GLY A 41 -3.42 3.36 -6.80
CA GLY A 41 -2.94 4.38 -7.72
C GLY A 41 -3.73 5.68 -7.66
N TRP A 42 -4.44 5.94 -6.56
CA TRP A 42 -5.21 7.18 -6.39
C TRP A 42 -4.32 8.43 -6.33
N THR A 43 -3.19 8.35 -5.65
CA THR A 43 -2.24 9.45 -5.47
C THR A 43 -1.22 9.60 -6.61
N ALA A 44 -1.24 8.70 -7.61
CA ALA A 44 -0.20 8.59 -8.63
C ALA A 44 -0.44 9.46 -9.90
N HIS A 45 -1.09 10.62 -9.75
CA HIS A 45 -1.49 11.50 -10.85
C HIS A 45 -0.48 12.61 -11.16
#